data_AF-A0ABD0VYL6-F1
#
_entry.id   AF-A0ABD0VYL6-F1
#
_cell.length_a   1.000
_cell.length_b   1.000
_cell.length_c   1.000
_cell.angle_alpha   90.00
_cell.angle_beta   90.00
_cell.angle_gamma   90.00
#
_symmetry.space_group_name_H-M   'P 1'
#
loop_
_entity.id
_entity.type
_entity.pdbx_description
1 polymer ?
#
loop_
_entity_poly.entity_id
_entity_poly.type
_entity_poly.pdbx_seq_one_letter_code
_entity_poly.pdbx_strand_id
1 'polypeptide(L)'
;MVNYNGYRTCDPQLGFKRWECNRPHAPHAPIKFSEKFQRYSAFSLGYEFNVGHEYYYISTPTHHHGHSCLRLRVYVCCSTVSQTDDDSSQTPPDDTVRPNIKIQDIGEFNPEIPKLEKSVSGSSPSRDRLLLTVATLLISALLVS
;
A
#
# COMPACT_ATOMS: atom_id res chain seq x y z
N MET A 1 11.44 -5.88 2.07
CA MET A 1 10.14 -6.46 2.48
C MET A 1 10.44 -7.85 3.01
N VAL A 2 9.85 -8.21 4.13
CA VAL A 2 10.13 -9.46 4.85
C VAL A 2 8.83 -10.18 5.20
N ASN A 3 8.93 -11.45 5.57
CA ASN A 3 7.82 -12.16 6.19
C ASN A 3 7.62 -11.72 7.66
N TYR A 4 6.61 -12.27 8.33
CA TYR A 4 6.29 -11.95 9.72
C TYR A 4 7.45 -12.27 10.69
N ASN A 5 8.17 -13.37 10.47
CA ASN A 5 9.31 -13.76 11.31
C ASN A 5 10.45 -12.74 11.16
N GLY A 6 10.83 -12.36 9.94
CA GLY A 6 11.84 -11.33 9.69
C GLY A 6 11.45 -9.96 10.24
N TYR A 7 10.16 -9.63 10.25
CA TYR A 7 9.66 -8.42 10.89
C TYR A 7 9.84 -8.41 12.41
N ARG A 8 9.68 -9.58 13.06
CA ARG A 8 9.86 -9.75 14.51
C ARG A 8 11.32 -9.77 14.92
N THR A 9 12.17 -10.42 14.12
CA THR A 9 13.60 -10.60 14.43
C THR A 9 14.51 -9.54 13.81
N CYS A 10 13.96 -8.60 13.03
CA CYS A 10 14.73 -7.65 12.24
C CYS A 10 15.72 -8.32 11.26
N ASP A 11 15.39 -9.50 10.76
CA ASP A 11 16.25 -10.27 9.85
C ASP A 11 15.91 -9.97 8.37
N PRO A 12 16.80 -9.29 7.62
CA PRO A 12 16.58 -8.98 6.21
C PRO A 12 16.70 -10.19 5.29
N GLN A 13 17.29 -11.32 5.74
CA GLN A 13 17.43 -12.53 4.94
C GLN A 13 16.11 -13.26 4.75
N LEU A 14 15.12 -13.01 5.61
CA LEU A 14 13.77 -13.58 5.53
C LEU A 14 12.85 -12.81 4.55
N GLY A 15 13.44 -12.24 3.51
CA GLY A 15 12.75 -11.38 2.56
C GLY A 15 13.63 -10.96 1.39
N PHE A 16 13.24 -9.86 0.75
CA PHE A 16 13.94 -9.31 -0.40
C PHE A 16 14.03 -7.79 -0.33
N LYS A 17 15.12 -7.26 -0.90
CA LYS A 17 15.41 -5.83 -0.96
C LYS A 17 14.41 -5.16 -1.91
N ARG A 18 13.72 -4.12 -1.41
CA ARG A 18 12.76 -3.31 -2.20
C ARG A 18 13.34 -1.99 -2.67
N TRP A 19 14.19 -1.40 -1.84
CA TRP A 19 14.77 -0.09 -2.04
C TRP A 19 16.12 0.01 -1.34
N GLU A 20 16.95 0.95 -1.77
CA GLU A 20 18.20 1.30 -1.13
C GLU A 20 18.28 2.81 -0.91
N CYS A 21 18.49 3.22 0.35
CA CYS A 21 18.72 4.61 0.69
C CYS A 21 20.22 4.92 0.62
N ASN A 22 20.76 5.15 -0.59
CA ASN A 22 22.20 5.35 -0.82
C ASN A 22 22.63 6.78 -1.19
N ARG A 23 21.70 7.75 -1.33
CA ARG A 23 22.04 9.17 -1.54
C ARG A 23 21.50 10.06 -0.42
N PRO A 24 22.28 10.24 0.67
CA PRO A 24 21.86 11.10 1.79
C PRO A 24 21.83 12.60 1.43
N HIS A 25 22.69 13.04 0.50
CA HIS A 25 22.81 14.46 0.11
C HIS A 25 22.16 14.75 -1.26
N ALA A 26 20.93 14.27 -1.46
CA ALA A 26 20.21 14.53 -2.71
C ALA A 26 19.93 16.05 -2.86
N PRO A 27 20.22 16.66 -4.02
CA PRO A 27 20.29 18.13 -4.15
C PRO A 27 18.95 18.87 -4.12
N HIS A 28 17.84 18.19 -4.38
CA HIS A 28 16.52 18.85 -4.53
C HIS A 28 15.47 18.38 -3.51
N ALA A 29 15.44 17.09 -3.17
CA ALA A 29 14.50 16.51 -2.22
C ALA A 29 15.01 15.16 -1.69
N PRO A 30 14.54 14.70 -0.52
CA PRO A 30 14.78 13.34 -0.06
C PRO A 30 14.35 12.32 -1.12
N ILE A 31 15.12 11.23 -1.23
CA ILE A 31 14.78 10.14 -2.14
C ILE A 31 13.44 9.53 -1.72
N LYS A 32 12.50 9.44 -2.67
CA LYS A 32 11.18 8.86 -2.47
C LYS A 32 11.08 7.47 -3.10
N PHE A 33 10.80 6.47 -2.28
CA PHE A 33 10.29 5.18 -2.72
C PHE A 33 8.76 5.23 -2.75
N SER A 34 8.14 4.76 -3.83
CA SER A 34 6.68 4.69 -3.96
C SER A 34 6.26 3.25 -4.25
N GLU A 35 5.24 2.78 -3.54
CA GLU A 35 4.67 1.44 -3.69
C GLU A 35 3.18 1.58 -4.02
N LYS A 36 2.68 0.75 -4.94
CA LYS A 36 1.26 0.68 -5.26
C LYS A 36 0.69 -0.64 -4.78
N PHE A 37 -0.33 -0.58 -3.92
CA PHE A 37 -1.07 -1.74 -3.44
C PHE A 37 -2.11 -2.16 -4.49
N GLN A 38 -1.72 -3.08 -5.36
CA GLN A 38 -2.58 -3.59 -6.42
C GLN A 38 -2.53 -5.12 -6.48
N ARG A 39 -3.64 -5.72 -6.90
CA ARG A 39 -3.79 -7.18 -6.98
C ARG A 39 -2.95 -7.82 -8.08
N TYR A 40 -2.78 -7.11 -9.20
CA TYR A 40 -2.04 -7.60 -10.35
C TYR A 40 -0.94 -6.60 -10.71
N SER A 41 0.29 -7.10 -10.76
CA SER A 41 1.44 -6.29 -11.15
C SER A 41 1.65 -6.38 -12.67
N ALA A 42 1.81 -5.22 -13.33
CA ALA A 42 2.23 -5.17 -14.73
C ALA A 42 3.73 -5.45 -14.92
N PHE A 43 4.51 -5.53 -13.84
CA PHE A 43 5.95 -5.77 -13.85
C PHE A 43 6.27 -7.15 -13.31
N SER A 44 7.17 -7.88 -13.98
CA SER A 44 7.61 -9.22 -13.56
C SER A 44 8.33 -9.24 -12.20
N LEU A 45 8.98 -8.13 -11.82
CA LEU A 45 9.61 -7.94 -10.51
C LEU A 45 8.73 -7.16 -9.53
N GLY A 46 7.52 -6.78 -9.94
CA GLY A 46 6.58 -6.12 -9.06
C GLY A 46 5.95 -7.11 -8.09
N TYR A 47 5.34 -6.59 -7.05
CA TYR A 47 4.72 -7.39 -5.99
C TYR A 47 3.22 -7.23 -6.00
N GLU A 48 2.50 -8.31 -5.70
CA GLU A 48 1.05 -8.37 -5.72
C GLU A 48 0.49 -8.35 -4.30
N PHE A 49 -0.53 -7.53 -4.10
CA PHE A 49 -1.14 -7.28 -2.80
C PHE A 49 -2.58 -7.78 -2.77
N ASN A 50 -2.92 -8.53 -1.72
CA ASN A 50 -4.22 -9.11 -1.49
C ASN A 50 -4.93 -8.37 -0.35
N VAL A 51 -6.23 -8.16 -0.54
CA VAL A 51 -7.12 -7.60 0.47
C VAL A 51 -7.17 -8.54 1.68
N GLY A 52 -7.13 -7.96 2.88
CA GLY A 52 -7.15 -8.70 4.14
C GLY A 52 -5.78 -9.23 4.58
N HIS A 53 -4.72 -8.96 3.83
CA HIS A 53 -3.37 -9.42 4.15
C HIS A 53 -2.49 -8.33 4.76
N GLU A 54 -1.51 -8.77 5.54
CA GLU A 54 -0.50 -7.92 6.17
C GLU A 54 0.86 -8.11 5.51
N TYR A 55 1.52 -6.99 5.30
CA TYR A 55 2.79 -6.89 4.60
C TYR A 55 3.79 -6.15 5.48
N TYR A 56 5.01 -6.67 5.54
CA TYR A 56 6.00 -6.22 6.50
C TYR A 56 7.24 -5.66 5.83
N TYR A 57 7.65 -4.49 6.30
CA TYR A 57 8.86 -3.80 5.87
C TYR A 57 9.75 -3.55 7.07
N ILE A 58 11.05 -3.69 6.85
CA ILE A 58 12.09 -3.31 7.79
C ILE A 58 13.15 -2.51 7.04
N SER A 59 13.90 -1.65 7.73
CA SER A 59 15.14 -1.07 7.23
C SER A 59 16.30 -1.44 8.14
N THR A 60 17.41 -1.82 7.52
CA THR A 60 18.67 -2.13 8.19
C THR A 60 19.69 -1.06 7.85
N PRO A 61 20.45 -0.54 8.83
CA PRO A 61 21.53 0.41 8.55
C PRO A 61 22.57 -0.21 7.61
N THR A 62 23.14 0.57 6.70
CA THR A 62 24.21 0.11 5.81
C THR A 62 25.58 0.02 6.49
N HIS A 63 25.79 0.79 7.57
CA HIS A 63 27.11 0.95 8.20
C HIS A 63 27.13 0.71 9.72
N HIS A 64 25.99 0.36 10.34
CA HIS A 64 25.92 0.15 11.79
C HIS A 64 25.31 -1.22 12.11
N HIS A 65 26.04 -2.01 12.90
CA HIS A 65 25.64 -3.30 13.41
C HIS A 65 24.87 -3.12 14.73
N GLY A 66 23.58 -2.81 14.63
CA GLY A 66 22.66 -2.80 15.75
C GLY A 66 21.53 -3.81 15.54
N HIS A 67 21.03 -4.41 16.62
CA HIS A 67 19.90 -5.36 16.58
C HIS A 67 18.53 -4.66 16.44
N SER A 68 18.48 -3.33 16.54
CA SER A 68 17.26 -2.54 16.36
C SER A 68 17.09 -2.12 14.90
N CYS A 69 15.98 -2.48 14.27
CA CYS A 69 15.59 -2.03 12.95
C CYS A 69 14.36 -1.10 13.00
N LEU A 70 14.25 -0.17 12.06
CA LEU A 70 12.97 0.52 11.83
C LEU A 70 12.06 -0.43 11.06
N ARG A 71 10.77 -0.41 11.39
CA ARG A 71 9.81 -1.38 10.85
C ARG A 71 8.46 -0.75 10.56
N LEU A 72 7.79 -1.24 9.53
CA LEU A 72 6.47 -0.80 9.08
C LEU A 72 5.60 -2.04 8.78
N ARG A 73 4.40 -2.07 9.36
CA ARG A 73 3.37 -3.07 9.07
C ARG A 73 2.27 -2.40 8.25
N VAL A 74 1.93 -2.99 7.12
CA VAL A 74 0.90 -2.49 6.22
C VAL A 74 -0.20 -3.53 6.12
N TYR A 75 -1.42 -3.15 6.49
CA TYR A 75 -2.61 -3.96 6.27
C TYR A 75 -3.32 -3.45 5.02
N VAL A 76 -3.48 -4.32 4.02
CA VAL A 76 -4.22 -3.97 2.81
C VAL A 76 -5.69 -4.24 3.08
N CYS A 77 -6.42 -3.15 3.31
CA CYS A 77 -7.85 -3.22 3.55
C CYS A 77 -8.65 -3.51 2.27
N CYS A 78 -9.98 -3.35 2.39
CA CYS A 78 -11.03 -3.74 1.45
C CYS A 78 -10.75 -3.41 -0.03
N SER A 79 -11.39 -4.20 -0.91
CA SER A 79 -11.37 -3.97 -2.36
C SER A 79 -12.04 -2.64 -2.72
N THR A 80 -11.46 -1.88 -3.63
CA THR A 80 -12.01 -0.63 -4.17
C THR A 80 -13.15 -0.90 -5.18
N VAL A 81 -14.12 -1.74 -4.83
CA VAL A 81 -15.33 -1.89 -5.64
C VAL A 81 -16.23 -0.68 -5.31
N SER A 82 -16.05 0.35 -6.13
CA SER A 82 -16.90 1.51 -6.38
C SER A 82 -17.85 1.97 -5.27
N GLN A 83 -17.61 3.21 -4.80
CA GLN A 83 -18.71 4.14 -4.56
C GLN A 83 -19.55 4.21 -5.85
N THR A 84 -20.60 3.41 -5.92
CA THR A 84 -21.79 3.72 -6.71
C THR A 84 -22.83 4.13 -5.70
N ASP A 85 -23.35 5.33 -5.90
CA ASP A 85 -24.29 6.05 -5.06
C ASP A 85 -25.47 5.18 -4.62
N ASP A 86 -25.77 5.20 -3.32
CA ASP A 86 -27.15 5.18 -2.87
C ASP A 86 -27.28 6.19 -1.72
N ASP A 87 -27.66 7.40 -2.11
CA ASP A 87 -28.20 8.42 -1.21
C ASP A 87 -29.57 7.93 -0.73
N SER A 88 -29.62 7.28 0.43
CA SER A 88 -30.80 7.34 1.31
C SER A 88 -30.47 6.75 2.68
N SER A 89 -30.70 7.55 3.72
CA SER A 89 -30.75 7.20 5.15
C SER A 89 -29.42 6.89 5.87
N GLN A 90 -28.67 7.95 6.21
CA GLN A 90 -27.75 7.92 7.35
C GLN A 90 -28.54 7.89 8.67
N THR A 91 -28.62 6.71 9.27
CA THR A 91 -28.63 6.55 10.74
C THR A 91 -27.34 5.83 11.13
N PRO A 92 -26.56 6.30 12.12
CA PRO A 92 -25.37 5.61 12.55
C PRO A 92 -25.73 4.49 13.55
N PRO A 93 -25.31 3.24 13.31
CA PRO A 93 -24.91 2.35 14.39
C PRO A 93 -23.38 2.22 14.34
N ASP A 94 -22.69 2.78 15.31
CA ASP A 94 -22.35 2.12 16.57
C ASP A 94 -21.47 0.88 16.36
N ASP A 95 -20.22 1.05 16.79
CA ASP A 95 -19.26 0.02 17.19
C ASP A 95 -18.92 -1.10 16.20
N THR A 96 -17.91 -0.84 15.36
CA THR A 96 -17.08 -1.94 14.83
C THR A 96 -16.21 -2.52 15.95
N VAL A 97 -16.65 -3.67 16.46
CA VAL A 97 -15.94 -4.51 17.42
C VAL A 97 -14.52 -4.83 16.93
N ARG A 98 -13.53 -4.21 17.58
CA ARG A 98 -12.11 -4.55 17.55
C ARG A 98 -11.90 -5.94 18.19
N PRO A 99 -11.13 -6.87 17.59
CA PRO A 99 -10.82 -8.13 18.27
C PRO A 99 -10.02 -7.83 19.54
N ASN A 100 -10.49 -8.36 20.67
CA ASN A 100 -9.94 -8.17 22.00
C ASN A 100 -8.56 -8.83 22.12
N ILE A 101 -7.50 -8.04 21.87
CA ILE A 101 -6.14 -8.35 22.31
C ILE A 101 -5.92 -7.56 23.60
N LYS A 102 -5.99 -8.26 24.74
CA LYS A 102 -5.49 -7.75 26.03
C LYS A 102 -3.96 -7.71 25.95
N ILE A 103 -3.39 -6.55 25.67
CA ILE A 103 -2.00 -6.25 26.01
C ILE A 103 -2.06 -5.44 27.30
N GLN A 104 -1.64 -6.05 28.40
CA GLN A 104 -1.33 -5.34 29.63
C GLN A 104 -0.11 -4.44 29.37
N ASP A 105 -0.35 -3.15 29.60
CA ASP A 105 0.54 -2.22 30.30
C ASP A 105 2.03 -2.23 29.90
N ILE A 106 2.38 -1.35 28.97
CA ILE A 106 3.65 -0.62 28.99
C ILE A 106 3.30 0.83 28.67
N GLY A 107 3.19 1.63 29.73
CA GLY A 107 3.20 3.08 29.61
C GLY A 107 4.45 3.58 28.88
N GLU A 108 4.29 4.75 28.28
CA GLU A 108 5.40 5.64 27.88
C GLU A 108 6.15 5.28 26.59
N PHE A 109 5.45 5.35 25.46
CA PHE A 109 6.06 5.83 24.21
C PHE A 109 5.03 6.64 23.44
N ASN A 110 5.19 7.96 23.41
CA ASN A 110 4.54 8.84 22.44
C ASN A 110 5.47 9.00 21.24
N PRO A 111 5.29 8.27 20.12
CA PRO A 111 5.66 8.82 18.85
C PRO A 111 4.44 9.58 18.35
N GLU A 112 4.57 10.89 18.11
CA GLU A 112 3.68 11.55 17.17
C GLU A 112 3.76 10.77 15.86
N ILE A 113 2.73 9.96 15.60
CA ILE A 113 2.62 9.18 14.38
C ILE A 113 2.47 10.21 13.27
N PRO A 114 3.41 10.33 12.30
CA PRO A 114 3.19 11.20 11.17
C PRO A 114 1.89 10.77 10.50
N LYS A 115 0.94 11.70 10.32
CA LYS A 115 -0.32 11.44 9.63
C LYS A 115 0.00 10.68 8.34
N LEU A 116 -0.40 9.41 8.30
CA LEU A 116 -0.23 8.58 7.13
C LEU A 116 -1.09 9.19 6.03
N GLU A 117 -0.47 9.91 5.10
CA GLU A 117 -1.18 10.46 3.95
C GLU A 117 -1.80 9.28 3.19
N LYS A 118 -3.13 9.30 3.04
CA LYS A 118 -3.84 8.28 2.26
C LYS A 118 -3.26 8.29 0.86
N SER A 119 -2.79 7.12 0.41
CA SER A 119 -2.38 6.92 -0.97
C SER A 119 -3.57 7.22 -1.88
N VAL A 120 -3.43 8.21 -2.76
CA VAL A 120 -4.40 8.48 -3.83
C VAL A 120 -4.40 7.26 -4.74
N SER A 121 -5.54 6.56 -4.77
CA SER A 121 -5.76 5.49 -5.74
C SER A 121 -5.75 6.13 -7.13
N GLY A 122 -4.69 5.88 -7.90
CA GLY A 122 -4.67 6.28 -9.31
C GLY A 122 -5.84 5.61 -10.01
N SER A 123 -6.81 6.42 -10.44
CA SER A 123 -8.01 5.93 -11.12
C SER A 123 -7.59 5.12 -12.34
N SER A 124 -7.80 3.81 -12.29
CA SER A 124 -7.78 2.99 -13.51
C SER A 124 -8.86 3.55 -14.45
N PRO A 125 -8.61 3.66 -15.77
CA PRO A 125 -9.65 4.09 -16.70
C PRO A 125 -10.89 3.20 -16.49
N SER A 126 -12.05 3.80 -16.24
CA SER A 126 -13.29 3.05 -16.08
C SER A 126 -13.52 2.20 -17.32
N ARG A 127 -14.09 1.00 -17.13
CA ARG A 127 -14.42 0.08 -18.23
C ARG A 127 -15.28 0.77 -19.30
N ASP A 128 -16.11 1.72 -18.90
CA ASP A 128 -16.98 2.49 -19.79
C ASP A 128 -16.17 3.37 -20.75
N ARG A 129 -15.05 3.94 -20.28
CA ARG A 129 -14.19 4.76 -21.13
C ARG A 129 -13.48 3.90 -22.18
N LEU A 130 -13.07 2.68 -21.83
CA LEU A 130 -12.48 1.72 -22.76
C LEU A 130 -13.49 1.29 -23.85
N LEU A 131 -14.73 1.00 -23.45
CA LEU A 131 -15.80 0.61 -24.38
C LEU A 131 -16.15 1.75 -25.35
N LEU A 132 -16.19 2.99 -24.87
CA LEU A 132 -16.40 4.16 -25.73
C LEU A 132 -15.30 4.29 -26.78
N THR A 133 -14.02 4.16 -26.39
CA THR A 133 -12.91 4.28 -27.35
C THR A 133 -12.98 3.19 -28.43
N VAL A 134 -13.27 1.95 -28.05
CA VAL A 134 -13.41 0.83 -28.99
C VAL A 134 -14.59 1.05 -29.93
N ALA A 135 -15.73 1.51 -29.41
CA ALA A 135 -16.89 1.83 -30.24
C ALA A 135 -16.60 2.96 -31.23
N THR A 136 -15.92 4.03 -30.80
CA THR A 136 -15.55 5.14 -31.70
C THR A 136 -14.59 4.71 -32.80
N LEU A 137 -13.64 3.81 -32.49
CA LEU A 137 -12.72 3.26 -33.49
C LEU A 137 -13.45 2.39 -34.52
N LEU A 138 -14.38 1.52 -34.07
CA LEU A 138 -15.19 0.69 -34.96
C LEU A 138 -16.10 1.53 -35.88
N ILE A 139 -16.73 2.58 -35.34
CA ILE A 139 -17.57 3.49 -36.12
C ILE A 139 -16.73 4.24 -37.15
N SER A 140 -15.54 4.73 -36.77
CA SER A 140 -14.64 5.42 -37.70
C SER A 140 -14.13 4.51 -38.83
N ALA A 141 -13.91 3.22 -38.55
CA ALA A 141 -13.50 2.26 -39.59
C ALA A 141 -14.63 1.95 -40.58
N LEU A 142 -15.89 1.91 -40.11
CA LEU A 142 -17.07 1.70 -40.94
C LEU A 142 -17.44 2.90 -41.81
N LEU A 143 -17.06 4.12 -41.42
CA LEU A 143 -17.29 5.35 -42.20
C LEU A 143 -16.24 5.60 -43.28
N VAL A 144 -15.11 4.87 -43.24
CA VAL A 144 -13.98 5.01 -44.18
C VAL A 144 -13.94 3.86 -45.21
N SER A 145 -14.80 2.85 -45.07
CA SER A 145 -15.07 1.82 -46.11
C SER A 145 -16.34 2.16 -46.89
#